data_AF-A0A401TGD3-F1
#
_entry.id   AF-A0A401TGD3-F1
#
_cell.length_a   1.000
_cell.length_b   1.000
_cell.length_c   1.000
_cell.angle_alpha   90.00
_cell.angle_beta   90.00
_cell.angle_gamma   90.00
#
_symmetry.space_group_name_H-M   'P 1'
#
loop_
_entity.id
_entity.type
_entity.pdbx_description
1 polymer ?
#
loop_
_entity_poly.entity_id
_entity_poly.type
_entity_poly.pdbx_seq_one_letter_code
_entity_poly.pdbx_strand_id
1 'polypeptide(L)'
;SHISDSMFYESSTTMAQASKNKLKRQSRAFSQVLYRKLSYRERHSVTDSPTNQMDNPSELSIQLSTPGILKIFGNEISSGTNYKSVLATPRSSAQELVKEALERYAVSRKSATEYLLCDVIGRFEGIDKHWQTECLRALGDNEKPLLLQDLWKPKEGFARRFELRRRAEVEAMAAQEKDTTTAGKAWCMHFL
;
A
#
# COMPACT_ATOMS: atom_id res chain seq x y z
N SER A 1 -52.48 -4.96 57.69
CA SER A 1 -52.15 -4.27 56.41
C SER A 1 -52.95 -4.94 55.31
N HIS A 2 -53.60 -4.12 54.50
CA HIS A 2 -54.80 -4.40 53.71
C HIS A 2 -54.72 -5.57 52.73
N ILE A 3 -55.80 -6.35 52.70
CA ILE A 3 -56.26 -7.15 51.55
C ILE A 3 -57.30 -6.28 50.84
N SER A 4 -57.11 -6.03 49.55
CA SER A 4 -58.14 -5.46 48.69
C SER A 4 -58.16 -6.18 47.36
N ASP A 5 -59.38 -6.63 47.04
CA ASP A 5 -59.88 -7.21 45.80
C ASP A 5 -59.34 -6.56 44.53
N SER A 6 -59.25 -7.36 43.46
CA SER A 6 -59.84 -6.94 42.18
C SER A 6 -60.12 -8.16 41.30
N MET A 7 -61.41 -8.39 41.03
CA MET A 7 -61.87 -9.29 39.99
C MET A 7 -61.56 -8.71 38.61
N PHE A 8 -61.15 -9.61 37.73
CA PHE A 8 -61.05 -9.47 36.29
C PHE A 8 -62.40 -9.05 35.67
N TYR A 9 -62.37 -8.06 34.78
CA TYR A 9 -63.29 -8.02 33.65
C TYR A 9 -62.46 -7.91 32.37
N GLU A 10 -62.61 -8.94 31.56
CA GLU A 10 -62.00 -9.13 30.25
C GLU A 10 -62.65 -8.18 29.24
N SER A 11 -61.84 -7.54 28.39
CA SER A 11 -62.32 -6.93 27.16
C SER A 11 -61.19 -6.98 26.12
N SER A 12 -61.33 -7.96 25.23
CA SER A 12 -60.55 -8.11 24.00
C SER A 12 -60.90 -6.99 23.03
N THR A 13 -59.90 -6.22 22.58
CA THR A 13 -59.97 -5.46 21.32
C THR A 13 -58.63 -5.50 20.60
N THR A 14 -58.73 -5.83 19.32
CA THR A 14 -57.67 -6.09 18.35
C THR A 14 -57.21 -4.80 17.62
N MET A 15 -56.03 -4.91 16.99
CA MET A 15 -55.49 -4.15 15.83
C MET A 15 -54.63 -2.90 16.08
N ALA A 16 -53.32 -2.98 15.76
CA ALA A 16 -52.73 -2.50 14.50
C ALA A 16 -51.18 -2.51 14.54
N GLN A 17 -50.54 -2.97 13.45
CA GLN A 17 -49.08 -3.08 13.29
C GLN A 17 -48.38 -1.72 13.05
N ALA A 18 -47.16 -1.61 13.58
CA ALA A 18 -46.26 -0.48 13.34
C ALA A 18 -45.82 -0.37 11.86
N SER A 19 -46.08 0.79 11.27
CA SER A 19 -45.67 1.18 9.92
C SER A 19 -44.14 1.32 9.82
N LYS A 20 -43.52 0.55 8.92
CA LYS A 20 -42.11 0.70 8.53
C LYS A 20 -41.98 1.78 7.46
N ASN A 21 -41.72 3.01 7.85
CA ASN A 21 -41.37 4.07 6.92
C ASN A 21 -39.95 3.83 6.36
N LYS A 22 -39.87 3.36 5.11
CA LYS A 22 -38.64 3.28 4.33
C LYS A 22 -38.19 4.70 3.94
N LEU A 23 -37.26 5.28 4.70
CA LEU A 23 -36.54 6.48 4.33
C LEU A 23 -35.62 6.19 3.13
N LYS A 24 -36.19 6.38 1.94
CA LYS A 24 -35.47 6.37 0.66
C LYS A 24 -34.67 7.67 0.56
N ARG A 25 -33.50 7.72 1.18
CA ARG A 25 -32.56 8.84 1.05
C ARG A 25 -32.00 8.84 -0.38
N GLN A 26 -32.62 9.63 -1.25
CA GLN A 26 -32.09 9.95 -2.57
C GLN A 26 -30.85 10.83 -2.41
N SER A 27 -29.66 10.22 -2.39
CA SER A 27 -28.39 10.95 -2.51
C SER A 27 -28.14 11.30 -3.98
N ARG A 28 -28.72 12.39 -4.45
CA ARG A 28 -28.26 13.06 -5.68
C ARG A 28 -27.37 14.24 -5.29
N ALA A 29 -26.27 14.37 -6.02
CA ALA A 29 -25.26 15.43 -5.96
C ALA A 29 -24.11 15.25 -4.95
N PHE A 30 -23.15 14.38 -5.29
CA PHE A 30 -21.76 14.51 -4.81
C PHE A 30 -20.71 14.43 -5.95
N SER A 31 -21.15 14.47 -7.21
CA SER A 31 -20.29 14.16 -8.37
C SER A 31 -19.80 15.40 -9.16
N GLN A 32 -20.17 16.62 -8.76
CA GLN A 32 -19.85 17.84 -9.54
C GLN A 32 -18.57 18.57 -9.10
N VAL A 33 -17.98 18.23 -7.95
CA VAL A 33 -16.78 18.93 -7.45
C VAL A 33 -15.47 18.25 -7.91
N LEU A 34 -15.52 16.95 -8.27
CA LEU A 34 -14.33 16.21 -8.68
C LEU A 34 -13.88 16.52 -10.13
N TYR A 35 -14.77 17.01 -10.99
CA TYR A 35 -14.40 17.39 -12.36
C TYR A 35 -13.58 18.69 -12.44
N ARG A 36 -13.70 19.60 -11.45
CA ARG A 36 -12.96 20.88 -11.46
C ARG A 36 -11.48 20.75 -11.09
N LYS A 37 -11.07 19.61 -10.51
CA LYS A 37 -9.69 19.35 -10.09
C LYS A 37 -8.88 18.51 -11.09
N LEU A 38 -9.53 17.98 -12.13
CA LEU A 38 -8.87 17.23 -13.20
C LEU A 38 -8.69 18.05 -14.49
N SER A 39 -9.32 19.23 -14.61
CA SER A 39 -9.26 20.06 -15.82
C SER A 39 -8.00 20.94 -15.95
N TYR A 40 -6.98 20.75 -15.12
CA TYR A 40 -5.71 21.49 -15.25
C TYR A 40 -4.59 20.68 -15.92
N ARG A 41 -4.79 19.37 -16.18
CA ARG A 41 -3.72 18.53 -16.72
C ARG A 41 -3.81 18.28 -18.23
N GLU A 42 -4.36 19.23 -18.98
CA GLU A 42 -4.50 19.08 -20.42
C GLU A 42 -4.37 20.42 -21.13
N ARG A 43 -3.11 20.83 -21.34
CA ARG A 43 -2.63 21.61 -22.49
C ARG A 43 -1.14 21.89 -22.31
N HIS A 44 -0.27 20.99 -22.74
CA HIS A 44 1.07 21.35 -23.22
C HIS A 44 1.46 20.39 -24.34
N SER A 45 0.89 20.63 -25.52
CA SER A 45 1.47 20.22 -26.79
C SER A 45 2.61 21.17 -27.12
N VAL A 46 3.81 20.60 -27.32
CA VAL A 46 4.85 20.99 -28.29
C VAL A 46 5.03 22.48 -28.56
N THR A 47 6.07 23.11 -28.01
CA THR A 47 6.95 24.06 -28.73
C THR A 47 8.28 24.20 -27.97
N ASP A 48 9.36 24.13 -28.72
CA ASP A 48 10.78 24.29 -28.43
C ASP A 48 11.17 25.62 -27.73
N SER A 49 11.94 25.57 -26.64
CA SER A 49 13.05 26.50 -26.32
C SER A 49 13.77 26.11 -25.00
N PRO A 50 15.11 26.21 -24.91
CA PRO A 50 15.85 25.99 -23.67
C PRO A 50 16.13 27.33 -22.97
N THR A 51 15.38 27.67 -21.92
CA THR A 51 15.70 28.84 -21.09
C THR A 51 15.52 28.50 -19.61
N ASN A 52 16.66 28.44 -18.91
CA ASN A 52 16.87 28.63 -17.47
C ASN A 52 15.62 28.50 -16.59
N GLN A 53 15.32 27.26 -16.17
CA GLN A 53 14.46 27.05 -15.00
C GLN A 53 15.27 27.40 -13.75
N MET A 54 15.08 28.62 -13.26
CA MET A 54 15.47 28.99 -11.92
C MET A 54 14.56 28.23 -10.94
N ASP A 55 15.12 27.21 -10.31
CA ASP A 55 14.47 26.36 -9.31
C ASP A 55 13.86 27.22 -8.20
N ASN A 56 12.55 27.39 -8.23
CA ASN A 56 11.80 28.02 -7.16
C ASN A 56 11.65 26.98 -6.02
N PRO A 57 12.32 27.13 -4.87
CA PRO A 57 12.38 26.10 -3.82
C PRO A 57 11.02 25.76 -3.21
N SER A 58 10.03 26.62 -3.45
CA SER A 58 8.66 26.50 -2.96
C SER A 58 7.85 25.40 -3.67
N GLU A 59 8.11 25.10 -4.95
CA GLU A 59 7.35 24.08 -5.69
C GLU A 59 7.79 22.65 -5.36
N LEU A 60 9.06 22.45 -4.99
CA LEU A 60 9.56 21.17 -4.47
C LEU A 60 8.97 20.82 -3.09
N SER A 61 8.70 21.84 -2.27
CA SER A 61 8.27 21.65 -0.88
C SER A 61 6.89 21.00 -0.74
N ILE A 62 5.99 21.23 -1.72
CA ILE A 62 4.58 20.82 -1.65
C ILE A 62 4.39 19.37 -2.11
N GLN A 63 5.18 18.90 -3.09
CA GLN A 63 5.09 17.52 -3.59
C GLN A 63 5.82 16.52 -2.68
N LEU A 64 6.87 16.96 -1.97
CA LEU A 64 7.72 16.09 -1.13
C LEU A 64 7.30 16.03 0.36
N SER A 65 6.15 16.59 0.73
CA SER A 65 5.68 16.59 2.14
C SER A 65 4.42 15.75 2.37
N THR A 66 3.79 15.20 1.34
CA THR A 66 2.52 14.47 1.50
C THR A 66 2.78 13.05 2.00
N PRO A 67 2.19 12.64 3.15
CA PRO A 67 2.25 11.26 3.59
C PRO A 67 1.54 10.32 2.61
N GLY A 68 2.07 9.11 2.46
CA GLY A 68 1.52 8.07 1.61
C GLY A 68 1.37 6.75 2.37
N ILE A 69 0.76 5.77 1.70
CA ILE A 69 0.60 4.41 2.25
C ILE A 69 1.41 3.45 1.38
N LEU A 70 2.27 2.67 2.02
CA LEU A 70 3.03 1.60 1.39
C LEU A 70 2.41 0.25 1.72
N LYS A 71 2.26 -0.60 0.70
CA LYS A 71 1.86 -2.00 0.87
C LYS A 71 3.12 -2.85 0.99
N ILE A 72 3.38 -3.35 2.20
CA ILE A 72 4.56 -4.17 2.49
C ILE A 72 4.11 -5.62 2.65
N PHE A 73 4.64 -6.49 1.80
CA PHE A 73 4.34 -7.92 1.79
C PHE A 73 5.32 -8.68 2.68
N GLY A 74 4.80 -9.56 3.54
CA GLY A 74 5.59 -10.27 4.55
C GLY A 74 6.05 -11.65 4.11
N ASN A 75 6.53 -11.81 2.86
CA ASN A 75 6.95 -13.06 2.20
C ASN A 75 6.91 -14.33 3.09
N GLU A 76 7.96 -14.57 3.89
CA GLU A 76 8.05 -15.76 4.78
C GLU A 76 7.42 -15.56 6.17
N ILE A 77 7.18 -14.32 6.57
CA ILE A 77 6.60 -13.95 7.88
C ILE A 77 5.10 -14.28 7.92
N SER A 78 4.40 -14.14 6.79
CA SER A 78 2.98 -14.44 6.67
C SER A 78 2.72 -15.08 5.31
N SER A 79 2.35 -16.36 5.33
CA SER A 79 2.03 -17.12 4.12
C SER A 79 0.91 -16.46 3.31
N GLY A 80 1.10 -16.38 1.99
CA GLY A 80 0.11 -15.92 1.02
C GLY A 80 0.30 -14.47 0.55
N THR A 81 -0.73 -13.90 -0.10
CA THR A 81 -0.70 -12.55 -0.69
C THR A 81 -1.03 -11.44 0.31
N ASN A 82 -0.71 -11.66 1.59
CA ASN A 82 -1.10 -10.77 2.69
C ASN A 82 -0.07 -9.65 2.88
N TYR A 83 -0.45 -8.44 2.49
CA TYR A 83 0.32 -7.23 2.80
C TYR A 83 -0.21 -6.53 4.05
N LYS A 84 0.66 -5.77 4.72
CA LYS A 84 0.28 -4.77 5.71
C LYS A 84 0.53 -3.38 5.16
N SER A 85 -0.44 -2.49 5.37
CA SER A 85 -0.32 -1.08 5.02
C SER A 85 0.48 -0.35 6.08
N VAL A 86 1.53 0.34 5.67
CA VAL A 86 2.37 1.18 6.53
C VAL A 86 2.25 2.62 6.07
N LEU A 87 2.07 3.55 7.02
CA LEU A 87 2.07 4.97 6.72
C LEU A 87 3.53 5.40 6.51
N ALA A 88 3.80 6.13 5.45
CA ALA A 88 5.13 6.63 5.15
C ALA A 88 5.07 8.12 4.86
N THR A 89 6.16 8.81 5.15
CA THR A 89 6.40 10.15 4.64
C THR A 89 7.55 10.10 3.64
N PRO A 90 7.75 11.12 2.80
CA PRO A 90 8.90 11.17 1.89
C PRO A 90 10.26 11.16 2.61
N ARG A 91 10.28 11.43 3.92
CA ARG A 91 11.48 11.40 4.76
C ARG A 91 11.67 10.06 5.49
N SER A 92 10.65 9.21 5.54
CA SER A 92 10.70 7.90 6.20
C SER A 92 11.76 7.02 5.52
N SER A 93 12.69 6.52 6.33
CA SER A 93 13.74 5.60 5.91
C SER A 93 13.21 4.17 5.74
N ALA A 94 13.90 3.36 4.94
CA ALA A 94 13.59 1.95 4.81
C ALA A 94 13.61 1.23 6.17
N GLN A 95 14.58 1.55 7.03
CA GLN A 95 14.72 0.92 8.33
C GLN A 95 13.60 1.29 9.32
N GLU A 96 13.07 2.51 9.26
CA GLU A 96 11.88 2.89 10.02
C GLU A 96 10.65 2.11 9.57
N LEU A 97 10.47 1.96 8.26
CA LEU A 97 9.34 1.23 7.68
C LEU A 97 9.42 -0.28 7.95
N VAL A 98 10.62 -0.86 8.00
CA VAL A 98 10.86 -2.25 8.45
C VAL A 98 10.35 -2.43 9.89
N LYS A 99 10.73 -1.54 10.81
CA LYS A 99 10.27 -1.60 12.21
C LYS A 99 8.75 -1.53 12.31
N GLU A 100 8.14 -0.62 11.56
CA GLU A 100 6.69 -0.45 11.52
C GLU A 100 5.93 -1.62 10.89
N ALA A 101 6.52 -2.25 9.86
CA ALA A 101 5.95 -3.43 9.22
C ALA A 101 6.01 -4.64 10.17
N LEU A 102 7.16 -4.88 10.81
CA LEU A 102 7.33 -5.98 11.77
C LEU A 102 6.31 -5.90 12.90
N GLU A 103 6.11 -4.72 13.47
CA GLU A 103 5.09 -4.49 14.51
C GLU A 103 3.68 -4.86 14.04
N ARG A 104 3.31 -4.50 12.79
CA ARG A 104 2.01 -4.87 12.19
C ARG A 104 1.88 -6.35 11.84
N TYR A 105 3.00 -7.05 11.66
CA TYR A 105 3.05 -8.50 11.52
C TYR A 105 3.16 -9.24 12.87
N ALA A 106 3.07 -8.52 14.00
CA ALA A 106 3.25 -9.07 15.34
C ALA A 106 4.63 -9.73 15.56
N VAL A 107 5.66 -9.25 14.83
CA VAL A 107 7.06 -9.61 15.01
C VAL A 107 7.76 -8.52 15.84
N SER A 108 8.66 -8.93 16.73
CA SER A 108 9.39 -8.00 17.60
C SER A 108 10.19 -6.97 16.80
N ARG A 109 10.04 -5.68 17.14
CA ARG A 109 10.83 -4.59 16.54
C ARG A 109 12.33 -4.72 16.83
N LYS A 110 12.72 -5.49 17.86
CA LYS A 110 14.13 -5.71 18.23
C LYS A 110 14.89 -6.49 17.16
N SER A 111 14.22 -7.32 16.36
CA SER A 111 14.85 -8.05 15.25
C SER A 111 14.92 -7.24 13.95
N ALA A 112 14.56 -5.95 13.95
CA ALA A 112 14.55 -5.13 12.72
C ALA A 112 15.91 -5.05 12.01
N THR A 113 17.03 -5.32 12.69
CA THR A 113 18.36 -5.41 12.08
C THR A 113 18.53 -6.68 11.23
N GLU A 114 17.77 -7.73 11.50
CA GLU A 114 17.79 -8.99 10.74
C GLU A 114 16.91 -8.93 9.48
N TYR A 115 16.14 -7.86 9.32
CA TYR A 115 15.25 -7.65 8.18
C TYR A 115 15.69 -6.44 7.36
N LEU A 116 15.29 -6.45 6.10
CA LEU A 116 15.40 -5.33 5.19
C LEU A 116 14.16 -5.26 4.28
N LEU A 117 13.99 -4.12 3.62
CA LEU A 117 12.96 -3.95 2.61
C LEU A 117 13.54 -4.25 1.23
N CYS A 118 12.86 -5.06 0.45
CA CYS A 118 13.19 -5.33 -0.94
C CYS A 118 12.20 -4.64 -1.86
N ASP A 119 12.68 -4.03 -2.94
CA ASP A 119 11.88 -3.63 -4.08
C ASP A 119 11.87 -4.77 -5.10
N VAL A 120 10.71 -5.39 -5.26
CA VAL A 120 10.57 -6.67 -5.96
C VAL A 120 9.75 -6.48 -7.23
N ILE A 121 10.30 -6.94 -8.34
CA ILE A 121 9.66 -6.98 -9.65
C ILE A 121 9.27 -8.42 -9.97
N GLY A 122 8.08 -8.55 -10.51
CA GLY A 122 7.53 -9.84 -10.88
C GLY A 122 6.39 -9.69 -11.88
N ARG A 123 5.72 -10.81 -12.13
CA ARG A 123 4.51 -10.84 -12.95
C ARG A 123 3.50 -11.80 -12.33
N PHE A 124 2.24 -11.60 -12.66
CA PHE A 124 1.18 -12.52 -12.29
C PHE A 124 1.01 -13.52 -13.42
N GLU A 125 1.23 -14.80 -13.13
CA GLU A 125 1.16 -15.90 -14.11
C GLU A 125 0.02 -16.87 -13.78
N GLY A 126 -0.39 -17.64 -14.79
CA GLY A 126 -1.42 -18.68 -14.65
C GLY A 126 -2.86 -18.12 -14.55
N ILE A 127 -3.83 -19.04 -14.54
CA ILE A 127 -5.26 -18.73 -14.45
C ILE A 127 -5.58 -18.06 -13.10
N ASP A 128 -4.89 -18.51 -12.04
CA ASP A 128 -5.09 -18.03 -10.66
C ASP A 128 -4.28 -16.77 -10.33
N LYS A 129 -3.57 -16.19 -11.32
CA LYS A 129 -2.72 -14.99 -11.15
C LYS A 129 -1.78 -15.13 -9.95
N HIS A 130 -0.99 -16.21 -9.93
CA HIS A 130 0.01 -16.39 -8.90
C HIS A 130 1.17 -15.42 -9.13
N TRP A 131 1.67 -14.82 -8.06
CA TRP A 131 2.84 -13.94 -8.15
C TRP A 131 4.11 -14.76 -8.44
N GLN A 132 4.83 -14.41 -9.50
CA GLN A 132 6.17 -14.89 -9.78
C GLN A 132 7.18 -13.76 -9.68
N THR A 133 8.20 -13.96 -8.85
CA THR A 133 9.27 -12.97 -8.67
C THR A 133 10.31 -13.17 -9.76
N GLU A 134 10.63 -12.08 -10.46
CA GLU A 134 11.61 -12.06 -11.55
C GLU A 134 12.93 -11.47 -11.09
N CYS A 135 12.87 -10.40 -10.30
CA CYS A 135 14.05 -9.85 -9.64
C CYS A 135 13.69 -9.04 -8.39
N LEU A 136 14.71 -8.76 -7.59
CA LEU A 136 14.58 -7.94 -6.39
C LEU A 136 15.84 -7.11 -6.20
N ARG A 137 15.67 -5.96 -5.54
CA ARG A 137 16.76 -5.13 -5.04
C ARG A 137 16.57 -4.88 -3.55
N ALA A 138 17.60 -5.16 -2.76
CA ALA A 138 17.64 -4.76 -1.36
C ALA A 138 17.77 -3.23 -1.23
N LEU A 139 16.94 -2.61 -0.39
CA LEU A 139 17.06 -1.19 -0.09
C LEU A 139 18.05 -0.98 1.05
N GLY A 140 18.91 0.03 0.89
CA GLY A 140 19.72 0.55 1.98
C GLY A 140 18.87 1.17 3.07
N ASP A 141 19.33 1.08 4.32
CA ASP A 141 18.57 1.47 5.51
C ASP A 141 18.02 2.91 5.44
N ASN A 142 18.76 3.83 4.82
CA ASN A 142 18.44 5.26 4.73
C ASN A 142 17.66 5.67 3.46
N GLU A 143 17.45 4.74 2.52
CA GLU A 143 16.65 5.01 1.31
C GLU A 143 15.22 5.42 1.68
N LYS A 144 14.52 6.06 0.75
CA LYS A 144 13.18 6.62 0.94
C LYS A 144 12.15 5.85 0.11
N PRO A 145 11.55 4.76 0.62
CA PRO A 145 10.70 3.87 -0.17
C PRO A 145 9.47 4.55 -0.76
N LEU A 146 8.90 5.55 -0.06
CA LEU A 146 7.78 6.31 -0.61
C LEU A 146 8.18 7.13 -1.85
N LEU A 147 9.34 7.81 -1.81
CA LEU A 147 9.86 8.52 -2.98
C LEU A 147 10.18 7.54 -4.12
N LEU A 148 10.79 6.40 -3.82
CA LEU A 148 11.06 5.36 -4.82
C LEU A 148 9.78 4.84 -5.47
N GLN A 149 8.69 4.71 -4.72
CA GLN A 149 7.39 4.30 -5.24
C GLN A 149 6.85 5.29 -6.28
N ASP A 150 7.02 6.57 -6.03
CA ASP A 150 6.45 7.65 -6.83
C ASP A 150 7.28 7.93 -8.09
N LEU A 151 8.61 7.86 -7.97
CA LEU A 151 9.54 8.27 -9.02
C LEU A 151 9.85 7.18 -10.06
N TRP A 152 9.57 5.91 -9.77
CA TRP A 152 9.94 4.81 -10.65
C TRP A 152 8.83 3.77 -10.82
N LYS A 153 8.66 3.27 -12.05
CA LYS A 153 7.68 2.24 -12.42
C LYS A 153 8.37 1.11 -13.18
N PRO A 154 7.94 -0.15 -12.99
CA PRO A 154 8.48 -1.27 -13.74
C PRO A 154 8.12 -1.16 -15.23
N LYS A 155 8.83 -1.93 -16.07
CA LYS A 155 8.52 -2.07 -17.50
C LYS A 155 7.12 -2.65 -17.69
N GLU A 156 6.52 -2.37 -18.84
CA GLU A 156 5.21 -2.92 -19.20
C GLU A 156 5.21 -4.46 -19.11
N GLY A 157 4.09 -5.02 -18.63
CA GLY A 157 3.96 -6.46 -18.36
C GLY A 157 4.50 -6.92 -17.01
N PHE A 158 5.23 -6.06 -16.29
CA PHE A 158 5.71 -6.35 -14.94
C PHE A 158 4.94 -5.56 -13.89
N ALA A 159 4.88 -6.13 -12.69
CA ALA A 159 4.35 -5.52 -11.49
C ALA A 159 5.47 -5.36 -10.46
N ARG A 160 5.26 -4.42 -9.53
CA ARG A 160 6.22 -4.04 -8.49
C ARG A 160 5.55 -4.13 -7.13
N ARG A 161 6.27 -4.63 -6.12
CA ARG A 161 5.82 -4.60 -4.72
C ARG A 161 7.01 -4.52 -3.76
N PHE A 162 6.78 -3.95 -2.58
CA PHE A 162 7.76 -3.98 -1.50
C PHE A 162 7.59 -5.24 -0.65
N GLU A 163 8.68 -5.95 -0.40
CA GLU A 163 8.70 -7.15 0.43
C GLU A 163 9.61 -6.99 1.63
N LEU A 164 9.15 -7.45 2.79
CA LEU A 164 9.94 -7.59 3.99
C LEU A 164 10.61 -8.97 3.97
N ARG A 165 11.94 -8.99 3.97
CA ARG A 165 12.75 -10.23 3.91
C ARG A 165 13.86 -10.23 4.95
N ARG A 166 14.35 -11.42 5.29
CA ARG A 166 15.51 -11.57 6.18
C ARG A 166 16.78 -11.21 5.41
N ARG A 167 17.73 -10.52 6.06
CA ARG A 167 19.02 -10.16 5.43
C ARG A 167 19.79 -11.40 4.97
N ALA A 168 19.88 -12.40 5.85
CA ALA A 168 20.54 -13.67 5.55
C ALA A 168 19.95 -14.40 4.32
N GLU A 169 18.64 -14.32 4.11
CA GLU A 169 17.95 -14.90 2.95
C GLU A 169 18.43 -14.22 1.66
N VAL A 170 18.45 -12.89 1.66
CA VAL A 170 18.86 -12.07 0.50
C VAL A 170 20.36 -12.21 0.22
N GLU A 171 21.19 -12.26 1.25
CA GLU A 171 22.63 -12.51 1.14
C GLU A 171 22.92 -13.90 0.57
N ALA A 172 22.20 -14.92 1.00
CA ALA A 172 22.33 -16.27 0.47
C ALA A 172 21.93 -16.35 -1.01
N MET A 173 20.83 -15.70 -1.41
CA MET A 173 20.44 -15.58 -2.82
C MET A 173 21.53 -14.89 -3.66
N ALA A 174 22.09 -13.78 -3.15
CA ALA A 174 23.16 -13.06 -3.84
C ALA A 174 24.47 -13.87 -3.94
N ALA A 175 24.76 -14.72 -2.95
CA ALA A 175 25.90 -15.63 -3.00
C ALA A 175 25.69 -16.74 -4.04
N GLN A 176 24.50 -17.34 -4.08
CA GLN A 176 24.16 -18.38 -5.05
C GLN A 176 24.19 -17.87 -6.51
N GLU A 177 23.86 -16.60 -6.74
CA GLU A 177 23.99 -15.97 -8.05
C GLU A 177 25.45 -15.88 -8.52
N LYS A 178 26.37 -15.47 -7.64
CA LYS A 178 27.80 -15.39 -7.94
C LYS A 178 28.36 -16.75 -8.37
N ASP A 179 27.88 -17.82 -7.75
CA ASP A 179 28.29 -19.19 -8.09
C ASP A 179 27.66 -19.70 -9.40
N THR A 180 26.52 -19.16 -9.82
CA THR A 180 25.74 -19.62 -10.99
C THR A 180 25.86 -18.71 -12.22
N THR A 181 26.77 -17.75 -12.22
CA THR A 181 26.98 -16.77 -13.31
C THR A 181 27.25 -17.44 -14.69
N THR A 182 27.63 -18.71 -14.72
CA THR A 182 27.77 -19.52 -15.95
C THR A 182 26.43 -19.88 -16.64
N ALA A 183 25.27 -19.71 -15.98
CA ALA A 183 23.96 -20.18 -16.47
C ALA A 183 22.95 -19.06 -16.84
N GLY A 184 23.37 -17.79 -16.88
CA GLY A 184 22.56 -16.70 -17.44
C GLY A 184 21.32 -16.26 -16.65
N LYS A 185 21.17 -16.68 -15.38
CA LYS A 185 20.10 -16.21 -14.48
C LYS A 185 20.64 -15.15 -13.53
N ALA A 186 20.88 -13.94 -14.05
CA ALA A 186 21.25 -12.80 -13.23
C ALA A 186 19.99 -12.27 -12.54
N TRP A 187 19.86 -12.47 -11.23
CA TRP A 187 18.84 -11.82 -10.44
C TRP A 187 19.23 -10.34 -10.39
N CYS A 188 18.33 -9.45 -10.81
CA CYS A 188 18.68 -8.06 -11.07
C CYS A 188 19.04 -7.27 -9.80
N MET A 189 20.21 -7.50 -9.22
CA MET A 189 20.87 -6.58 -8.28
C MET A 189 21.36 -5.33 -9.02
N HIS A 190 21.38 -5.34 -10.36
CA HIS A 190 21.96 -4.31 -11.23
C HIS A 190 20.97 -3.59 -12.18
N PHE A 191 19.67 -3.88 -12.14
CA PHE A 191 18.70 -3.09 -12.92
C PHE A 191 17.91 -2.14 -12.02
N LEU A 192 18.57 -1.06 -11.64
CA LEU A 192 17.94 0.23 -11.34
C LEU A 192 18.89 1.35 -11.77
#